data_AF-A0A261UDA6-F1
#
_entry.id   AF-A0A261UDA6-F1
#
_cell.length_a   1.000
_cell.length_b   1.000
_cell.length_c   1.000
_cell.angle_alpha   90.00
_cell.angle_beta   90.00
_cell.angle_gamma   90.00
#
_symmetry.space_group_name_H-M   'P 1'
#
loop_
_entity.id
_entity.type
_entity.pdbx_description
1 polymer ?
#
loop_
_entity_poly.entity_id
_entity_poly.type
_entity_poly.pdbx_seq_one_letter_code
_entity_poly.pdbx_strand_id
1 'polypeptide(L)'
;MDTDEKLALIAQTIAHQGGQISALTASLLCVLHIARGTPGLREAVESRLEQNYAGLLARSESQQYVAGFESMRDGVLAALKS
;
A
#
# COMPACT_ATOMS: atom_id res chain seq x y z
N MET A 1 -33.87 4.09 -5.43
CA MET A 1 -32.63 3.49 -5.94
C MET A 1 -32.75 2.01 -5.78
N ASP A 2 -32.75 1.33 -6.91
CA ASP A 2 -32.81 -0.12 -7.01
C ASP A 2 -31.54 -0.77 -6.45
N THR A 3 -31.62 -2.05 -6.09
CA THR A 3 -30.49 -2.78 -5.48
C THR A 3 -29.31 -2.88 -6.45
N ASP A 4 -29.60 -3.07 -7.74
CA ASP A 4 -28.57 -3.15 -8.78
C ASP A 4 -27.87 -1.80 -9.00
N GLU A 5 -28.60 -0.69 -8.90
CA GLU A 5 -28.02 0.66 -8.94
C GLU A 5 -27.07 0.92 -7.76
N LYS A 6 -27.43 0.44 -6.55
CA LYS A 6 -26.56 0.54 -5.36
C LYS A 6 -25.29 -0.28 -5.53
N LEU A 7 -25.38 -1.49 -6.06
CA LEU A 7 -24.23 -2.35 -6.29
C LEU A 7 -23.28 -1.77 -7.35
N ALA A 8 -23.83 -1.21 -8.43
CA ALA A 8 -23.04 -0.53 -9.46
C ALA A 8 -22.27 0.68 -8.87
N LEU A 9 -22.93 1.49 -8.03
CA LEU A 9 -22.29 2.64 -7.38
C LEU A 9 -21.17 2.21 -6.42
N ILE A 10 -21.38 1.13 -5.66
CA ILE A 10 -20.36 0.57 -4.77
C ILE A 10 -19.16 0.07 -5.59
N ALA A 11 -19.39 -0.70 -6.66
CA ALA A 11 -18.33 -1.19 -7.53
C ALA A 11 -17.51 -0.05 -8.17
N GLN A 12 -18.20 0.99 -8.66
CA GLN A 12 -17.55 2.19 -9.19
C GLN A 12 -16.70 2.90 -8.14
N THR A 13 -17.21 3.01 -6.91
CA THR A 13 -16.49 3.66 -5.80
C THR A 13 -15.23 2.87 -5.43
N ILE A 14 -15.33 1.54 -5.34
CA ILE A 14 -14.19 0.65 -5.08
C ILE A 14 -13.14 0.78 -6.19
N ALA A 15 -13.56 0.79 -7.46
CA ALA A 15 -12.64 0.95 -8.58
C ALA A 15 -11.93 2.32 -8.55
N HIS A 16 -12.66 3.40 -8.25
CA HIS A 16 -12.09 4.73 -8.13
C HIS A 16 -11.06 4.82 -7.00
N GLN A 17 -11.41 4.32 -5.82
CA GLN A 17 -10.51 4.28 -4.66
C GLN A 17 -9.28 3.42 -4.95
N GLY A 18 -9.45 2.27 -5.62
CA GLY A 18 -8.34 1.43 -6.06
C GLY A 18 -7.36 2.20 -6.97
N GLY A 19 -7.88 2.95 -7.94
CA GLY A 19 -7.07 3.80 -8.82
C GLY A 19 -6.30 4.89 -8.07
N GLN A 20 -6.94 5.55 -7.09
CA GLN A 20 -6.30 6.56 -6.24
C GLN A 20 -5.15 5.95 -5.40
N ILE A 21 -5.37 4.76 -4.83
CA ILE A 21 -4.34 4.04 -4.08
C ILE A 21 -3.16 3.71 -4.98
N SER A 22 -3.39 3.18 -6.18
CA SER A 22 -2.31 2.89 -7.14
C SER A 22 -1.51 4.15 -7.52
N ALA A 23 -2.17 5.28 -7.75
CA ALA A 23 -1.50 6.55 -8.05
C ALA A 23 -0.65 7.05 -6.88
N LEU A 24 -1.16 6.92 -5.64
CA LEU A 24 -0.41 7.27 -4.43
C LEU A 24 0.81 6.37 -4.24
N THR A 25 0.66 5.05 -4.44
CA THR A 25 1.78 4.11 -4.38
C THR A 25 2.85 4.48 -5.40
N ALA A 26 2.47 4.76 -6.66
CA ALA A 26 3.43 5.17 -7.69
C ALA A 26 4.18 6.45 -7.30
N SER A 27 3.47 7.45 -6.77
CA SER A 27 4.06 8.71 -6.31
C SER A 27 5.07 8.49 -5.17
N LEU A 28 4.74 7.64 -4.20
CA LEU A 28 5.64 7.25 -3.12
C LEU A 28 6.90 6.57 -3.66
N LEU A 29 6.76 5.62 -4.59
CA LEU A 29 7.91 4.92 -5.18
C LEU A 29 8.84 5.88 -5.92
N CYS A 30 8.30 6.87 -6.64
CA CYS A 30 9.11 7.92 -7.27
C CYS A 30 9.93 8.71 -6.24
N VAL A 31 9.31 9.13 -5.13
CA VAL A 31 9.99 9.86 -4.05
C VAL A 31 11.08 9.00 -3.41
N LEU A 32 10.80 7.73 -3.14
CA LEU A 32 11.77 6.81 -2.55
C LEU A 32 12.95 6.55 -3.49
N HIS A 33 12.73 6.42 -4.80
CA HIS A 33 13.81 6.30 -5.78
C HIS A 33 14.74 7.52 -5.76
N ILE A 34 14.21 8.72 -5.55
CA ILE A 34 15.01 9.95 -5.43
C ILE A 34 15.74 9.97 -4.08
N ALA A 35 15.04 9.61 -3.01
CA ALA A 35 15.54 9.75 -1.64
C ALA A 35 16.44 8.60 -1.17
N ARG A 36 16.49 7.46 -1.86
CA ARG A 36 17.22 6.23 -1.47
C ARG A 36 18.71 6.41 -1.13
N GLY A 37 19.34 7.46 -1.66
CA GLY A 37 20.73 7.80 -1.33
C GLY A 37 20.90 8.47 0.04
N THR A 38 19.81 8.76 0.74
CA THR A 38 19.82 9.39 2.06
C THR A 38 20.26 8.37 3.12
N PRO A 39 21.34 8.64 3.88
CA PRO A 39 21.81 7.74 4.92
C PRO A 39 20.73 7.42 5.96
N GLY A 40 20.57 6.15 6.33
CA GLY A 40 19.62 5.70 7.34
C GLY A 40 18.15 5.65 6.90
N LEU A 41 17.81 6.17 5.71
CA LEU A 41 16.43 6.19 5.22
C LEU A 41 15.90 4.76 5.03
N ARG A 42 16.71 3.90 4.43
CA ARG A 42 16.32 2.53 4.14
C ARG A 42 15.97 1.77 5.42
N GLU A 43 16.87 1.80 6.41
CA GLU A 43 16.69 1.13 7.69
C GLU A 43 15.49 1.68 8.46
N ALA A 44 15.29 3.00 8.43
CA ALA A 44 14.13 3.63 9.06
C ALA A 44 12.81 3.20 8.41
N VAL A 45 12.75 3.13 7.08
CA VAL A 45 11.56 2.68 6.35
C VAL A 45 11.32 1.19 6.54
N GLU A 46 12.36 0.35 6.45
CA GLU A 46 12.29 -1.10 6.72
C GLU A 46 11.73 -1.38 8.12
N SER A 47 12.31 -0.76 9.15
CA SER A 47 11.86 -0.93 10.54
C SER A 47 10.39 -0.51 10.71
N ARG A 48 9.98 0.60 10.10
CA ARG A 48 8.60 1.08 10.20
C ARG A 48 7.62 0.16 9.47
N LEU A 49 8.00 -0.40 8.31
CA LEU A 49 7.18 -1.36 7.58
C LEU A 49 6.98 -2.65 8.38
N GLU A 50 8.01 -3.16 9.02
CA GLU A 50 7.93 -4.35 9.87
C GLU A 50 7.01 -4.13 11.08
N GLN A 51 7.13 -2.98 11.76
CA GLN A 51 6.25 -2.64 12.88
C GLN A 51 4.77 -2.55 12.44
N ASN A 52 4.52 -1.91 11.30
CA ASN A 52 3.18 -1.79 10.74
C ASN A 52 2.62 -3.17 10.35
N TYR A 53 3.44 -4.03 9.75
CA TYR A 53 3.05 -5.40 9.38
C TYR A 53 2.73 -6.27 10.60
N ALA A 54 3.54 -6.22 11.65
CA ALA A 54 3.28 -6.93 12.89
C ALA A 54 1.96 -6.45 13.54
N GLY A 55 1.73 -5.14 13.56
CA GLY A 55 0.47 -4.56 14.05
C GLY A 55 -0.74 -4.96 13.19
N LEU A 56 -0.54 -5.09 11.88
CA LEU A 56 -1.56 -5.56 10.93
C LEU A 56 -1.96 -7.01 11.21
N LEU A 57 -0.97 -7.91 11.29
CA LEU A 57 -1.18 -9.33 11.56
C LEU A 57 -1.89 -9.57 12.90
N ALA A 58 -1.57 -8.76 13.91
CA ALA A 58 -2.21 -8.87 15.23
C ALA A 58 -3.69 -8.44 15.24
N ARG A 59 -4.16 -7.71 14.22
CA ARG A 59 -5.50 -7.09 14.19
C ARG A 59 -6.38 -7.56 13.04
N SER A 60 -5.81 -8.14 11.99
CA SER A 60 -6.55 -8.42 10.76
C SER A 60 -6.95 -9.89 10.67
N GLU A 61 -8.25 -10.12 10.48
CA GLU A 61 -8.80 -11.43 10.13
C GLU A 61 -8.87 -11.64 8.60
N SER A 62 -8.55 -10.61 7.80
CA SER A 62 -8.70 -10.62 6.34
C SER A 62 -7.37 -10.90 5.63
N GLN A 63 -7.25 -12.11 5.06
CA GLN A 63 -6.08 -12.51 4.28
C GLN A 63 -5.85 -11.61 3.04
N GLN A 64 -6.92 -11.12 2.41
CA GLN A 64 -6.80 -10.24 1.25
C GLN A 64 -6.18 -8.89 1.61
N TYR A 65 -6.51 -8.37 2.80
CA TYR A 65 -5.94 -7.12 3.28
C TYR A 65 -4.44 -7.26 3.61
N VAL A 66 -4.06 -8.39 4.22
CA VAL A 66 -2.66 -8.72 4.49
C VAL A 66 -1.86 -8.83 3.19
N ALA A 67 -2.38 -9.54 2.19
CA ALA A 67 -1.72 -9.70 0.89
C ALA A 67 -1.53 -8.36 0.16
N GLY A 68 -2.51 -7.45 0.22
CA GLY A 68 -2.39 -6.10 -0.34
C GLY A 68 -1.27 -5.28 0.33
N PHE A 69 -1.14 -5.38 1.65
CA PHE A 69 -0.05 -4.74 2.38
C PHE A 69 1.32 -5.33 2.01
N GLU A 70 1.43 -6.65 1.92
CA GLU A 70 2.67 -7.34 1.53
C GLU A 70 3.14 -6.90 0.14
N SER A 71 2.23 -6.84 -0.83
CA SER A 71 2.55 -6.34 -2.16
C SER A 71 3.08 -4.90 -2.16
N MET A 72 2.47 -4.00 -1.37
CA MET A 72 2.94 -2.62 -1.23
C MET A 72 4.32 -2.55 -0.56
N ARG A 73 4.50 -3.30 0.53
CA ARG A 73 5.78 -3.38 1.27
C ARG A 73 6.90 -3.81 0.32
N ASP A 74 6.68 -4.86 -0.45
CA ASP A 74 7.71 -5.41 -1.34
C ASP A 74 8.09 -4.40 -2.44
N GLY A 75 7.12 -3.64 -2.97
CA GLY A 75 7.39 -2.54 -3.90
C GLY A 75 8.25 -1.43 -3.29
N VAL A 76 7.95 -1.02 -2.05
CA VAL A 76 8.74 0.00 -1.32
C VAL A 76 10.17 -0.49 -1.07
N LEU A 77 10.35 -1.74 -0.64
CA LEU A 77 11.66 -2.33 -0.41
C LEU A 77 12.48 -2.43 -1.71
N ALA A 78 11.84 -2.74 -2.84
CA ALA A 78 12.50 -2.77 -4.14
C ALA A 78 13.00 -1.39 -4.58
N ALA A 79 12.21 -0.34 -4.35
CA ALA A 79 12.58 1.04 -4.68
C ALA A 79 13.78 1.55 -3.86
N LEU A 80 13.93 1.07 -2.62
CA LEU A 80 15.05 1.42 -1.73
C LEU A 80 16.34 0.63 -1.97
N LYS A 81 16.26 -0.55 -2.61
CA LYS A 81 17.42 -1.42 -2.90
C LYS A 81 18.10 -1.14 -4.24
N SER A 82 17.31 -0.71 -5.22
CA SER A 82 17.77 -0.42 -6.60
C SER A 82 18.57 0.87 -6.64
#